data_AF-A0A8B6ZKX4-F1
#
_entry.id   AF-A0A8B6ZKX4-F1
#
_cell.length_a   1.000
_cell.length_b   1.000
_cell.length_c   1.000
_cell.angle_alpha   90.00
_cell.angle_beta   90.00
_cell.angle_gamma   90.00
#
_symmetry.space_group_name_H-M   'P 1'
#
loop_
_entity.id
_entity.type
_entity.pdbx_description
1 polymer ?
#
loop_
_entity_poly.entity_id
_entity_poly.type
_entity_poly.pdbx_seq_one_letter_code
_entity_poly.pdbx_strand_id
1 'polypeptide(L)'
;MDDKELIEYFKSQMKADPGVASAVAAIRTLLEFLKRDEGETIQGLRANLTSAIETLCGVDSSVAVSSGGELFLRFISLTSLEYSDYSKCKKIMIERGELFLRRISLSRNKIADLCHTFIKDGARILTHAYSRVVLRVLEAAVEAKKRFSVYITESQPDLSGQKMAKALCHLNVPVTVVLDAAVGYIMEKADLVIVGAEGVVENGGIINKIGTNQMAVCAKAQNKPFYVVAESFKFVRLFPLNQQDVPDKFKYKADTLKSLQTGQDLKEEHPWVDYTSPSLITLLFTDLGVLTPSAVSDELIKLYL
;
A
#
# COMPACT_ATOMS: atom_id res chain seq x y z
N MET A 1 5.89 11.56 24.27
CA MET A 1 6.03 10.10 24.05
C MET A 1 7.45 9.86 23.59
N ASP A 2 8.14 8.92 24.21
CA ASP A 2 9.48 8.53 23.79
C ASP A 2 9.42 7.61 22.56
N ASP A 3 10.51 7.52 21.79
CA ASP A 3 10.59 6.68 20.58
C ASP A 3 10.22 5.20 20.85
N LYS A 4 10.59 4.68 22.02
CA LYS A 4 10.25 3.31 22.43
C LYS A 4 8.74 3.12 22.64
N GLU A 5 8.11 4.06 23.32
CA GLU A 5 6.66 4.05 23.58
C GLU A 5 5.89 4.11 22.25
N LEU A 6 6.39 4.89 21.29
CA LEU A 6 5.82 5.03 19.96
C LEU A 6 5.84 3.70 19.20
N ILE A 7 6.97 2.99 19.21
CA ILE A 7 7.10 1.67 18.57
C ILE A 7 6.19 0.63 19.24
N GLU A 8 6.12 0.64 20.57
CA GLU A 8 5.24 -0.27 21.32
C GLU A 8 3.77 -0.03 21.00
N TYR A 9 3.36 1.25 20.95
CA TYR A 9 2.01 1.61 20.58
C TYR A 9 1.68 1.17 19.14
N PHE A 10 2.61 1.35 18.19
CA PHE A 10 2.44 0.88 16.81
C PHE A 10 2.26 -0.63 16.71
N LYS A 11 3.12 -1.40 17.40
CA LYS A 11 3.01 -2.86 17.45
C LYS A 11 1.71 -3.31 18.13
N SER A 12 1.24 -2.59 19.15
CA SER A 12 -0.03 -2.89 19.83
C SER A 12 -1.22 -2.70 18.89
N GLN A 13 -1.24 -1.63 18.10
CA GLN A 13 -2.30 -1.35 17.12
C GLN A 13 -2.38 -2.45 16.05
N MET A 14 -1.22 -2.89 15.53
CA MET A 14 -1.17 -3.98 14.55
C MET A 14 -1.65 -5.33 15.11
N LYS A 15 -1.41 -5.59 16.41
CA LYS A 15 -1.90 -6.80 17.09
C LYS A 15 -3.39 -6.74 17.39
N ALA A 16 -3.89 -5.56 17.78
CA ALA A 16 -5.29 -5.37 18.15
C ALA A 16 -6.22 -5.51 16.94
N ASP A 17 -5.82 -5.00 15.78
CA ASP A 17 -6.60 -5.09 14.54
C ASP A 17 -5.74 -5.53 13.35
N PRO A 18 -5.67 -6.85 13.07
CA PRO A 18 -4.91 -7.38 11.94
C PRO A 18 -5.49 -6.98 10.55
N GLY A 19 -6.73 -6.48 10.52
CA GLY A 19 -7.42 -6.01 9.31
C GLY A 19 -7.02 -4.60 8.87
N VAL A 20 -6.38 -3.83 9.76
CA VAL A 20 -5.87 -2.48 9.48
C VAL A 20 -4.57 -2.58 8.68
N ALA A 21 -4.40 -1.68 7.70
CA ALA A 21 -3.14 -1.59 6.96
C ALA A 21 -2.05 -0.94 7.84
N SER A 22 -0.79 -1.35 7.68
CA SER A 22 0.33 -0.84 8.50
C SER A 22 0.41 0.69 8.48
N ALA A 23 0.27 1.31 7.31
CA ALA A 23 0.23 2.76 7.17
C ALA A 23 -0.87 3.44 7.99
N VAL A 24 -2.06 2.83 8.08
CA VAL A 24 -3.18 3.37 8.87
C VAL A 24 -2.88 3.26 10.37
N ALA A 25 -2.26 2.16 10.79
CA ALA A 25 -1.78 2.02 12.17
C ALA A 25 -0.70 3.07 12.49
N ALA A 26 0.23 3.32 11.56
CA ALA A 26 1.26 4.35 11.71
C ALA A 26 0.67 5.76 11.81
N ILE A 27 -0.35 6.08 11.01
CA ILE A 27 -1.05 7.37 11.09
C ILE A 27 -1.78 7.52 12.44
N ARG A 28 -2.40 6.44 12.95
CA ARG A 28 -3.03 6.45 14.29
C ARG A 28 -1.99 6.70 15.38
N THR A 29 -0.79 6.13 15.27
CA THR A 29 0.27 6.35 16.25
C THR A 29 0.83 7.76 16.18
N LEU A 30 1.01 8.31 14.98
CA LEU A 30 1.43 9.71 14.78
C LEU A 30 0.38 10.71 15.29
N LEU A 31 -0.91 10.39 15.15
CA LEU A 31 -1.99 11.21 15.70
C LEU A 31 -2.00 11.19 17.23
N GLU A 32 -1.76 10.05 17.85
CA GLU A 32 -1.63 9.94 19.31
C GLU A 32 -0.38 10.67 19.82
N PHE A 33 0.74 10.55 19.09
CA PHE A 33 1.95 11.32 19.35
C PHE A 33 1.66 12.83 19.32
N LEU A 34 0.97 13.32 18.28
CA LEU A 34 0.57 14.72 18.16
C LEU A 34 -0.33 15.19 19.32
N LYS A 35 -1.23 14.33 19.81
CA LYS A 35 -2.09 14.66 20.96
C LYS A 35 -1.26 14.88 22.23
N ARG A 36 -0.26 14.03 22.46
CA ARG A 36 0.58 14.04 23.68
C ARG A 36 1.82 14.92 23.60
N ASP A 37 2.15 15.48 22.44
CA ASP A 37 3.33 16.35 22.29
C ASP A 37 3.19 17.61 23.16
N GLU A 38 4.21 17.93 23.95
CA GLU A 38 4.23 19.11 24.83
C GLU A 38 5.08 20.26 24.24
N GLY A 39 5.42 20.20 22.95
CA GLY A 39 6.25 21.21 22.31
C GLY A 39 5.60 22.59 22.32
N GLU A 40 6.43 23.63 22.28
CA GLU A 40 5.95 25.03 22.31
C GLU A 40 5.91 25.70 20.93
N THR A 41 6.54 25.09 19.91
CA THR A 41 6.67 25.67 18.57
C THR A 41 6.18 24.73 17.48
N ILE A 42 5.63 25.31 16.40
CA ILE A 42 5.17 24.56 15.23
C ILE A 42 6.34 23.87 14.52
N GLN A 43 7.49 24.54 14.42
CA GLN A 43 8.68 23.98 13.78
C GLN A 43 9.24 22.81 14.60
N GLY A 44 9.27 22.93 15.93
CA GLY A 44 9.66 21.83 16.83
C GLY A 44 8.73 20.64 16.70
N LEU A 45 7.41 20.87 16.70
CA LEU A 45 6.42 19.82 16.49
C LEU A 45 6.60 19.10 15.14
N ARG A 46 6.87 19.84 14.06
CA ARG A 46 7.12 19.26 12.74
C ARG A 46 8.41 18.42 12.71
N ALA A 47 9.47 18.88 13.37
CA ALA A 47 10.72 18.13 13.49
C ALA A 47 10.50 16.83 14.28
N ASN A 48 9.80 16.92 15.42
CA ASN A 48 9.44 15.77 16.26
C ASN A 48 8.62 14.74 15.48
N LEU A 49 7.59 15.18 14.74
CA LEU A 49 6.79 14.29 13.90
C LEU A 49 7.59 13.66 12.76
N THR A 50 8.54 14.39 12.17
CA THR A 50 9.40 13.85 11.12
C THR A 50 10.31 12.76 11.67
N SER A 51 10.92 12.99 12.83
CA SER A 51 11.71 11.98 13.54
C SER A 51 10.86 10.77 13.93
N ALA A 52 9.63 10.97 14.40
CA ALA A 52 8.69 9.88 14.69
C ALA A 52 8.35 9.03 13.46
N ILE A 53 8.18 9.66 12.28
CA ILE A 53 7.96 8.94 11.01
C ILE A 53 9.19 8.09 10.66
N GLU A 54 10.40 8.63 10.79
CA GLU A 54 11.65 7.90 10.55
C GLU A 54 11.79 6.69 11.50
N THR A 55 11.48 6.87 12.78
CA THR A 55 11.45 5.78 13.78
C THR A 55 10.47 4.67 13.39
N LEU A 56 9.27 5.03 12.92
CA LEU A 56 8.28 4.05 12.42
C LEU A 56 8.75 3.33 11.15
N CYS A 57 9.38 4.05 10.22
CA CYS A 57 9.95 3.46 8.99
C CYS A 57 11.13 2.54 9.29
N GLY A 58 11.83 2.74 10.40
CA GLY A 58 12.87 1.81 10.88
C GLY A 58 12.31 0.46 11.35
N VAL A 59 11.03 0.40 11.74
CA VAL A 59 10.36 -0.82 12.21
C VAL A 59 9.64 -1.55 11.07
N ASP A 60 9.01 -0.81 10.16
CA ASP A 60 8.26 -1.35 9.03
C ASP A 60 8.87 -0.85 7.71
N SER A 61 9.37 -1.78 6.89
CA SER A 61 9.99 -1.50 5.59
C SER A 61 8.96 -1.20 4.49
N SER A 62 7.66 -1.15 4.81
CA SER A 62 6.63 -0.86 3.81
C SER A 62 6.68 0.59 3.34
N VAL A 63 6.67 0.77 2.02
CA VAL A 63 6.58 2.08 1.36
C VAL A 63 5.38 2.89 1.86
N ALA A 64 4.27 2.21 2.17
CA ALA A 64 3.02 2.81 2.61
C ALA A 64 3.14 3.59 3.93
N VAL A 65 4.03 3.17 4.84
CA VAL A 65 4.25 3.87 6.12
C VAL A 65 4.97 5.19 5.87
N SER A 66 5.96 5.19 4.98
CA SER A 66 6.70 6.38 4.58
C SER A 66 5.79 7.39 3.88
N SER A 67 5.03 6.96 2.86
CA SER A 67 4.12 7.85 2.13
C SER A 67 2.96 8.34 2.99
N GLY A 68 2.34 7.44 3.76
CA GLY A 68 1.26 7.79 4.67
C GLY A 68 1.68 8.79 5.75
N GLY A 69 2.89 8.66 6.29
CA GLY A 69 3.48 9.61 7.23
C GLY A 69 3.73 10.99 6.62
N GLU A 70 4.32 11.06 5.43
CA GLU A 70 4.56 12.33 4.74
C GLU A 70 3.25 13.04 4.36
N LEU A 71 2.28 12.30 3.82
CA LEU A 71 0.96 12.85 3.47
C LEU A 71 0.21 13.31 4.71
N PHE A 72 0.29 12.57 5.82
CA PHE A 72 -0.29 13.00 7.09
C PHE A 72 0.33 14.32 7.56
N LEU A 73 1.66 14.42 7.58
CA LEU A 73 2.39 15.61 8.00
C LEU A 73 2.04 16.81 7.14
N ARG A 74 1.94 16.66 5.81
CA ARG A 74 1.51 17.74 4.91
C ARG A 74 0.07 18.14 5.19
N PHE A 75 -0.84 17.18 5.27
CA PHE A 75 -2.26 17.45 5.46
C PHE A 75 -2.58 18.25 6.73
N ILE A 76 -1.86 17.98 7.83
CA ILE A 76 -1.99 18.75 9.07
C ILE A 76 -1.22 20.07 9.03
N SER A 77 -0.12 20.17 8.27
CA SER A 77 0.73 21.37 8.21
C SER A 77 0.15 22.48 7.32
N LEU A 78 -0.76 22.17 6.40
CA LEU A 78 -1.38 23.15 5.49
C LEU A 78 -2.03 24.34 6.22
N THR A 79 -2.46 24.17 7.47
CA THR A 79 -3.09 25.24 8.28
C THR A 79 -2.12 26.09 9.09
N SER A 80 -0.84 25.72 9.15
CA SER A 80 0.15 26.40 10.01
C SER A 80 0.48 27.84 9.57
N LEU A 81 0.02 28.25 8.38
CA LEU A 81 0.23 29.59 7.82
C LEU A 81 -0.84 30.62 8.24
N GLU A 82 -1.95 30.20 8.86
CA GLU A 82 -3.11 31.08 9.08
C GLU A 82 -3.25 31.62 10.52
N TYR A 83 -2.59 31.01 11.51
CA TYR A 83 -2.83 31.31 12.92
C TYR A 83 -1.54 31.54 13.71
N SER A 84 -1.51 32.58 14.54
CA SER A 84 -0.39 32.96 15.39
C SER A 84 -0.39 32.29 16.79
N ASP A 85 -1.48 31.64 17.18
CA ASP A 85 -1.64 30.98 18.49
C ASP A 85 -1.40 29.47 18.41
N TYR A 86 -0.32 29.00 19.05
CA TYR A 86 0.12 27.61 19.03
C TYR A 86 -0.96 26.63 19.54
N SER A 87 -1.68 26.98 20.62
CA SER A 87 -2.66 26.08 21.22
C SER A 87 -3.83 25.80 20.27
N LYS A 88 -4.28 26.84 19.57
CA LYS A 88 -5.33 26.73 18.55
C LYS A 88 -4.85 25.98 17.33
N CYS A 89 -3.62 26.25 16.86
CA CYS A 89 -2.99 25.50 15.77
C CYS A 89 -2.96 24.00 16.06
N LYS A 90 -2.48 23.61 17.26
CA LYS A 90 -2.39 22.20 17.65
C LYS A 90 -3.76 21.51 17.64
N LYS A 91 -4.80 22.18 18.17
CA LYS A 91 -6.16 21.63 18.16
C LYS A 91 -6.68 21.40 16.74
N ILE A 92 -6.50 22.37 15.84
CA ILE A 92 -6.89 22.25 14.42
C ILE A 92 -6.12 21.13 13.73
N MET A 93 -4.82 20.98 14.01
CA MET A 93 -3.99 19.89 13.47
C MET A 93 -4.52 18.52 13.90
N ILE A 94 -4.95 18.37 15.15
CA ILE A 94 -5.55 17.13 15.66
C ILE A 94 -6.89 16.85 14.95
N GLU A 95 -7.77 17.84 14.84
CA GLU A 95 -9.07 17.69 14.14
C GLU A 95 -8.87 17.30 12.67
N ARG A 96 -7.89 17.89 11.98
CA ARG A 96 -7.51 17.51 10.61
C ARG A 96 -6.92 16.11 10.55
N GLY A 97 -6.07 15.74 11.50
CA GLY A 97 -5.52 14.38 11.59
C GLY A 97 -6.62 13.33 11.77
N GLU A 98 -7.64 13.61 12.58
CA GLU A 98 -8.83 12.76 12.72
C GLU A 98 -9.64 12.69 11.42
N LEU A 99 -9.83 13.82 10.74
CA LEU A 99 -10.49 13.85 9.43
C LEU A 99 -9.74 13.01 8.39
N PHE A 100 -8.41 13.11 8.35
CA PHE A 100 -7.55 12.33 7.46
C PHE A 100 -7.68 10.83 7.73
N LEU A 101 -7.65 10.42 8.99
CA LEU A 101 -7.83 9.02 9.39
C LEU A 101 -9.22 8.49 8.99
N ARG A 102 -10.28 9.30 9.15
CA ARG A 102 -11.64 8.94 8.70
C ARG A 102 -11.69 8.76 7.18
N ARG A 103 -11.07 9.65 6.40
CA ARG A 103 -11.01 9.54 4.93
C ARG A 103 -10.35 8.25 4.50
N ILE A 104 -9.18 7.94 5.05
CA ILE A 104 -8.43 6.73 4.72
C ILE A 104 -9.18 5.45 5.07
N SER A 105 -9.91 5.46 6.19
CA SER A 105 -10.73 4.31 6.59
C SER A 105 -11.84 4.00 5.58
N LEU A 106 -12.34 5.02 4.86
CA LEU A 106 -13.37 4.88 3.82
C LEU A 106 -12.79 4.56 2.44
N SER A 107 -11.50 4.84 2.20
CA SER A 107 -10.87 4.67 0.88
C SER A 107 -11.01 3.25 0.32
N ARG A 108 -10.88 2.23 1.18
CA ARG A 108 -10.96 0.83 0.77
C ARG A 108 -12.34 0.44 0.20
N ASN A 109 -13.41 0.92 0.83
CA ASN A 109 -14.78 0.63 0.38
C ASN A 109 -15.08 1.36 -0.93
N LYS A 110 -14.64 2.63 -1.05
CA LYS A 110 -14.76 3.37 -2.31
C LYS A 110 -14.09 2.65 -3.48
N ILE A 111 -12.89 2.10 -3.26
CA ILE A 111 -12.18 1.33 -4.30
C ILE A 111 -12.97 0.06 -4.67
N ALA A 112 -13.54 -0.62 -3.69
CA ALA A 112 -14.37 -1.80 -3.92
C ALA A 112 -15.60 -1.47 -4.80
N ASP A 113 -16.32 -0.39 -4.47
CA ASP A 113 -17.49 0.11 -5.21
C ASP A 113 -17.16 0.57 -6.64
N LEU A 114 -15.94 1.06 -6.88
CA LEU A 114 -15.51 1.41 -8.23
C LEU A 114 -15.11 0.17 -9.05
N CYS A 115 -14.32 -0.72 -8.44
CA CYS A 115 -13.65 -1.79 -9.16
C CYS A 115 -14.58 -2.98 -9.48
N HIS A 116 -15.58 -3.29 -8.63
CA HIS A 116 -16.46 -4.44 -8.86
C HIS A 116 -17.22 -4.36 -10.20
N THR A 117 -17.44 -3.16 -10.74
CA THR A 117 -18.09 -2.94 -12.05
C THR A 117 -17.28 -3.52 -13.22
N PHE A 118 -15.94 -3.55 -13.11
CA PHE A 118 -15.03 -4.06 -14.13
C PHE A 118 -14.91 -5.58 -14.14
N ILE A 119 -15.33 -6.24 -13.06
CA ILE A 119 -15.40 -7.70 -12.99
C ILE A 119 -16.68 -8.15 -13.71
N LYS A 120 -16.55 -8.92 -14.79
CA LYS A 120 -17.69 -9.47 -15.54
C LYS A 120 -18.17 -10.79 -14.95
N ASP A 121 -19.45 -11.14 -15.17
CA ASP A 121 -19.97 -12.45 -14.81
C ASP A 121 -19.27 -13.54 -15.62
N GLY A 122 -18.88 -14.63 -14.96
CA GLY A 122 -18.11 -15.74 -15.52
C GLY A 122 -16.60 -15.49 -15.65
N ALA A 123 -16.07 -14.34 -15.21
CA ALA A 123 -14.67 -14.00 -15.39
C ALA A 123 -13.72 -14.86 -14.53
N ARG A 124 -12.52 -15.11 -15.06
CA ARG A 124 -11.41 -15.75 -14.35
C ARG A 124 -10.37 -14.70 -13.98
N ILE A 125 -10.24 -14.44 -12.68
CA ILE A 125 -9.38 -13.40 -12.14
C ILE A 125 -8.07 -14.02 -11.65
N LEU A 126 -6.94 -13.49 -12.07
CA LEU A 126 -5.64 -13.82 -11.48
C LEU A 126 -5.23 -12.74 -10.48
N THR A 127 -4.78 -13.14 -9.30
CA THR A 127 -4.32 -12.24 -8.24
C THR A 127 -2.95 -12.67 -7.70
N HIS A 128 -2.23 -11.71 -7.13
CA HIS A 128 -0.91 -11.94 -6.54
C HIS A 128 -0.89 -11.61 -5.05
N ALA A 129 -0.31 -12.51 -4.26
CA ALA A 129 -0.13 -12.38 -2.81
C ALA A 129 -1.44 -12.15 -2.03
N TYR A 130 -1.32 -11.83 -0.74
CA TYR A 130 -2.44 -11.38 0.07
C TYR A 130 -2.62 -9.85 0.00
N SER A 131 -3.74 -9.39 -0.57
CA SER A 131 -4.10 -7.97 -0.56
C SER A 131 -5.45 -7.74 0.07
N ARG A 132 -5.48 -6.86 1.09
CA ARG A 132 -6.69 -6.47 1.81
C ARG A 132 -7.69 -5.75 0.91
N VAL A 133 -7.20 -4.90 0.00
CA VAL A 133 -8.05 -4.13 -0.92
C VAL A 133 -8.64 -5.05 -1.98
N VAL A 134 -7.83 -5.95 -2.55
CA VAL A 134 -8.31 -6.95 -3.52
C VAL A 134 -9.38 -7.82 -2.87
N LEU A 135 -9.19 -8.26 -1.61
CA LEU A 135 -10.20 -9.04 -0.90
C LEU A 135 -11.53 -8.29 -0.79
N ARG A 136 -11.52 -7.01 -0.40
CA ARG A 136 -12.75 -6.19 -0.33
C ARG A 136 -13.41 -5.99 -1.69
N VAL A 137 -12.62 -5.78 -2.74
CA VAL A 137 -13.14 -5.66 -4.12
C VAL A 137 -13.85 -6.94 -4.56
N LEU A 138 -13.25 -8.11 -4.27
CA LEU A 138 -13.83 -9.40 -4.62
C LEU A 138 -15.07 -9.70 -3.77
N GLU A 139 -15.09 -9.32 -2.48
CA GLU A 139 -16.29 -9.40 -1.64
C GLU A 139 -17.43 -8.55 -2.19
N ALA A 140 -17.18 -7.28 -2.54
CA ALA A 140 -18.18 -6.41 -3.16
C ALA A 140 -18.72 -7.00 -4.49
N ALA A 141 -17.87 -7.69 -5.25
CA ALA A 141 -18.31 -8.40 -6.45
C ALA A 141 -19.22 -9.60 -6.15
N VAL A 142 -18.96 -10.35 -5.07
CA VAL A 142 -19.84 -11.44 -4.59
C VAL A 142 -21.16 -10.89 -4.06
N GLU A 143 -21.13 -9.82 -3.28
CA GLU A 143 -22.33 -9.13 -2.78
C GLU A 143 -23.20 -8.60 -3.92
N ALA A 144 -22.57 -8.14 -5.01
CA ALA A 144 -23.21 -7.79 -6.26
C ALA A 144 -23.68 -9.00 -7.10
N LYS A 145 -23.64 -10.22 -6.55
CA LYS A 145 -24.09 -11.49 -7.15
C LYS A 145 -23.39 -11.85 -8.46
N LYS A 146 -22.13 -11.46 -8.64
CA LYS A 146 -21.32 -11.87 -9.80
C LYS A 146 -20.68 -13.22 -9.54
N ARG A 147 -20.67 -14.09 -10.55
CA ARG A 147 -20.00 -15.39 -10.51
C ARG A 147 -18.62 -15.24 -11.16
N PHE A 148 -17.58 -15.67 -10.48
CA PHE A 148 -16.22 -15.63 -11.01
C PHE A 148 -15.38 -16.69 -10.29
N SER A 149 -14.21 -17.01 -10.85
CA SER A 149 -13.22 -17.89 -10.21
C SER A 149 -11.89 -17.19 -10.11
N VAL A 150 -11.12 -17.50 -9.07
CA VAL A 150 -9.86 -16.80 -8.78
C VAL A 150 -8.67 -17.76 -8.80
N TYR A 151 -7.64 -17.40 -9.56
CA TYR A 151 -6.30 -17.95 -9.46
C TYR A 151 -5.45 -17.07 -8.54
N ILE A 152 -4.70 -17.69 -7.63
CA ILE A 152 -3.87 -16.97 -6.65
C ILE A 152 -2.50 -17.60 -6.63
N THR A 153 -1.46 -16.79 -6.82
CA THR A 153 -0.07 -17.25 -6.67
C THR A 153 0.24 -17.57 -5.21
N GLU A 154 0.98 -18.62 -4.92
CA GLU A 154 1.38 -18.97 -3.54
C GLU A 154 2.12 -17.84 -2.82
N SER A 155 2.89 -17.02 -3.55
CA SER A 155 3.64 -15.87 -3.06
C SER A 155 4.68 -16.26 -2.02
N GLN A 156 5.75 -16.91 -2.49
CA GLN A 156 6.98 -17.05 -1.72
C GLN A 156 7.56 -15.66 -1.37
N PRO A 157 8.23 -15.50 -0.21
CA PRO A 157 8.62 -16.53 0.76
C PRO A 157 7.63 -16.77 1.91
N ASP A 158 6.57 -15.97 2.04
CA ASP A 158 5.67 -16.02 3.22
C ASP A 158 4.36 -16.80 2.98
N LEU A 159 4.19 -17.38 1.79
CA LEU A 159 3.01 -18.15 1.38
C LEU A 159 1.70 -17.36 1.57
N SER A 160 1.76 -16.04 1.41
CA SER A 160 0.63 -15.15 1.65
C SER A 160 -0.57 -15.46 0.74
N GLY A 161 -0.33 -16.05 -0.43
CA GLY A 161 -1.37 -16.51 -1.34
C GLY A 161 -2.30 -17.57 -0.73
N GLN A 162 -1.77 -18.46 0.10
CA GLN A 162 -2.60 -19.47 0.78
C GLN A 162 -3.57 -18.82 1.77
N LYS A 163 -3.14 -17.74 2.43
CA LYS A 163 -4.01 -16.96 3.32
C LYS A 163 -5.13 -16.27 2.54
N MET A 164 -4.82 -15.73 1.36
CA MET A 164 -5.82 -15.14 0.46
C MET A 164 -6.82 -16.19 -0.03
N ALA A 165 -6.32 -17.37 -0.40
CA ALA A 165 -7.15 -18.47 -0.85
C ALA A 165 -8.14 -18.93 0.23
N LYS A 166 -7.68 -19.07 1.48
CA LYS A 166 -8.55 -19.39 2.61
C LYS A 166 -9.62 -18.31 2.82
N ALA A 167 -9.25 -17.04 2.75
CA ALA A 167 -10.19 -15.92 2.91
C ALA A 167 -11.30 -15.95 1.84
N LEU A 168 -10.93 -16.18 0.57
CA LEU A 168 -11.89 -16.27 -0.54
C LEU A 168 -12.72 -17.55 -0.52
N CYS A 169 -12.16 -18.67 -0.02
CA CYS A 169 -12.90 -19.90 0.17
C CYS A 169 -14.05 -19.74 1.19
N HIS A 170 -13.82 -18.98 2.28
CA HIS A 170 -14.89 -18.63 3.23
C HIS A 170 -16.03 -17.81 2.61
N LEU A 171 -15.78 -17.14 1.47
CA LEU A 171 -16.77 -16.38 0.72
C LEU A 171 -17.48 -17.21 -0.36
N ASN A 172 -17.26 -18.54 -0.38
CA ASN A 172 -17.78 -19.47 -1.38
C ASN A 172 -17.36 -19.14 -2.83
N VAL A 173 -16.21 -18.50 -3.01
CA VAL A 173 -15.63 -18.24 -4.33
C VAL A 173 -14.74 -19.43 -4.74
N PRO A 174 -14.87 -19.98 -5.96
CA PRO A 174 -13.96 -20.99 -6.47
C PRO A 174 -12.54 -20.43 -6.58
N VAL A 175 -11.61 -21.02 -5.82
CA VAL A 175 -10.20 -20.58 -5.79
C VAL A 175 -9.26 -21.73 -6.13
N THR A 176 -8.22 -21.43 -6.91
CA THR A 176 -7.11 -22.34 -7.18
C THR A 176 -5.79 -21.63 -6.89
N VAL A 177 -4.97 -22.22 -6.00
CA VAL A 177 -3.61 -21.74 -5.74
C VAL A 177 -2.68 -22.26 -6.84
N VAL A 178 -1.86 -21.37 -7.39
CA VAL A 178 -0.87 -21.66 -8.43
C VAL A 178 0.53 -21.37 -7.90
N LEU A 179 1.51 -22.16 -8.36
CA LEU A 179 2.92 -21.90 -8.08
C LEU A 179 3.33 -20.56 -8.72
N ASP A 180 4.27 -19.85 -8.09
CA ASP A 180 4.73 -18.55 -8.61
C ASP A 180 5.35 -18.67 -10.02
N ALA A 181 6.02 -19.79 -10.29
CA ALA A 181 6.58 -20.10 -11.61
C ALA A 181 5.52 -20.45 -12.69
N ALA A 182 4.31 -20.83 -12.28
CA ALA A 182 3.23 -21.24 -13.19
C ALA A 182 2.33 -20.08 -13.65
N VAL A 183 2.68 -18.84 -13.31
CA VAL A 183 1.92 -17.63 -13.69
C VAL A 183 1.79 -17.50 -15.21
N GLY A 184 2.88 -17.72 -15.96
CA GLY A 184 2.84 -17.65 -17.42
C GLY A 184 1.93 -18.72 -18.05
N TYR A 185 1.86 -19.91 -17.44
CA TYR A 185 1.00 -21.01 -17.89
C TYR A 185 -0.49 -20.70 -17.65
N ILE A 186 -0.84 -20.12 -16.50
CA ILE A 186 -2.24 -19.87 -16.17
C ILE A 186 -2.80 -18.61 -16.85
N MET A 187 -1.93 -17.68 -17.27
CA MET A 187 -2.32 -16.40 -17.85
C MET A 187 -3.24 -16.54 -19.08
N GLU A 188 -3.07 -17.61 -19.88
CA GLU A 188 -3.90 -17.86 -21.06
C GLU A 188 -5.38 -18.04 -20.67
N LYS A 189 -5.60 -18.74 -19.55
CA LYS A 189 -6.92 -19.06 -19.01
C LYS A 189 -7.52 -17.91 -18.19
N ALA A 190 -6.72 -16.95 -17.76
CA ALA A 190 -7.18 -15.78 -17.03
C ALA A 190 -7.77 -14.74 -17.99
N ASP A 191 -8.84 -14.06 -17.55
CA ASP A 191 -9.48 -13.00 -18.33
C ASP A 191 -8.97 -11.62 -17.94
N LEU A 192 -8.65 -11.45 -16.66
CA LEU A 192 -8.05 -10.23 -16.12
C LEU A 192 -7.15 -10.52 -14.93
N VAL A 193 -6.24 -9.59 -14.66
CA VAL A 193 -5.36 -9.61 -13.49
C VAL A 193 -5.73 -8.46 -12.56
N ILE A 194 -5.90 -8.74 -11.27
CA ILE A 194 -6.08 -7.72 -10.23
C ILE A 194 -5.01 -7.91 -9.16
N VAL A 195 -4.20 -6.88 -8.95
CA VAL A 195 -3.17 -6.87 -7.91
C VAL A 195 -3.36 -5.69 -6.95
N GLY A 196 -2.88 -5.85 -5.72
CA GLY A 196 -2.68 -4.72 -4.82
C GLY A 196 -1.42 -3.93 -5.17
N ALA A 197 -1.22 -2.82 -4.48
CA ALA A 197 0.08 -2.16 -4.41
C ALA A 197 0.43 -1.80 -2.96
N GLU A 198 1.72 -1.80 -2.64
CA GLU A 198 2.27 -1.23 -1.42
C GLU A 198 2.64 0.25 -1.59
N GLY A 199 3.06 0.64 -2.80
CA GLY A 199 3.34 2.01 -3.16
C GLY A 199 2.98 2.29 -4.62
N VAL A 200 2.55 3.51 -4.92
CA VAL A 200 2.37 4.01 -6.29
C VAL A 200 3.36 5.15 -6.50
N VAL A 201 4.22 5.01 -7.50
CA VAL A 201 5.32 5.97 -7.77
C VAL A 201 4.88 7.06 -8.76
N GLU A 202 5.68 8.12 -8.88
CA GLU A 202 5.31 9.34 -9.62
C GLU A 202 5.01 9.11 -11.10
N ASN A 203 5.66 8.14 -11.74
CA ASN A 203 5.42 7.80 -13.15
C ASN A 203 4.18 6.90 -13.37
N GLY A 204 3.42 6.60 -12.31
CA GLY A 204 2.25 5.72 -12.35
C GLY A 204 2.58 4.23 -12.26
N GLY A 205 3.84 3.86 -12.13
CA GLY A 205 4.25 2.50 -11.79
C GLY A 205 3.95 2.17 -10.33
N ILE A 206 4.14 0.90 -9.98
CA ILE A 206 3.78 0.40 -8.64
C ILE A 206 4.92 -0.37 -8.01
N ILE A 207 4.96 -0.35 -6.68
CA ILE A 207 5.80 -1.21 -5.86
C ILE A 207 4.87 -2.17 -5.13
N ASN A 208 5.09 -3.47 -5.28
CA ASN A 208 4.29 -4.50 -4.63
C ASN A 208 5.14 -5.74 -4.36
N LYS A 209 4.58 -6.74 -3.68
CA LYS A 209 5.24 -8.01 -3.37
C LYS A 209 5.98 -8.59 -4.60
N ILE A 210 7.16 -9.17 -4.34
CA ILE A 210 7.97 -9.87 -5.34
C ILE A 210 7.14 -10.89 -6.12
N GLY A 211 7.15 -10.77 -7.44
CA GLY A 211 6.33 -11.56 -8.35
C GLY A 211 5.28 -10.73 -9.10
N THR A 212 5.10 -9.45 -8.75
CA THR A 212 4.14 -8.57 -9.44
C THR A 212 4.66 -8.18 -10.82
N ASN A 213 5.95 -7.87 -10.94
CA ASN A 213 6.55 -7.49 -12.23
C ASN A 213 6.46 -8.61 -13.27
N GLN A 214 6.79 -9.86 -12.89
CA GLN A 214 6.68 -11.01 -13.79
C GLN A 214 5.23 -11.24 -14.25
N MET A 215 4.26 -11.09 -13.35
CA MET A 215 2.83 -11.25 -13.67
C MET A 215 2.37 -10.18 -14.66
N ALA A 216 2.82 -8.94 -14.46
CA ALA A 216 2.51 -7.82 -15.35
C ALA A 216 3.10 -8.01 -16.75
N VAL A 217 4.34 -8.50 -16.86
CA VAL A 217 4.97 -8.84 -18.14
C VAL A 217 4.20 -9.95 -18.86
N CYS A 218 3.83 -11.03 -18.17
CA CYS A 218 3.04 -12.11 -18.75
C CYS A 218 1.66 -11.64 -19.22
N ALA A 219 0.99 -10.80 -18.42
CA ALA A 219 -0.33 -10.26 -18.78
C ALA A 219 -0.25 -9.39 -20.04
N LYS A 220 0.76 -8.52 -20.12
CA LYS A 220 0.98 -7.67 -21.29
C LYS A 220 1.30 -8.49 -22.55
N ALA A 221 2.16 -9.50 -22.43
CA ALA A 221 2.53 -10.36 -23.55
C ALA A 221 1.33 -11.11 -24.15
N GLN A 222 0.32 -11.42 -23.33
CA GLN A 222 -0.92 -12.09 -23.76
C GLN A 222 -2.11 -11.14 -23.94
N ASN A 223 -1.88 -9.82 -23.94
CA ASN A 223 -2.91 -8.79 -24.06
C ASN A 223 -4.07 -8.92 -23.04
N LYS A 224 -3.77 -9.37 -21.82
CA LYS A 224 -4.73 -9.43 -20.71
C LYS A 224 -4.66 -8.12 -19.92
N PRO A 225 -5.82 -7.53 -19.52
CA PRO A 225 -5.83 -6.30 -18.75
C PRO A 225 -5.23 -6.53 -17.35
N PHE A 226 -4.36 -5.62 -16.94
CA PHE A 226 -3.69 -5.62 -15.64
C PHE A 226 -4.18 -4.43 -14.81
N TYR A 227 -4.98 -4.72 -13.79
CA TYR A 227 -5.58 -3.74 -12.90
C TYR A 227 -4.88 -3.70 -11.56
N VAL A 228 -4.64 -2.50 -11.07
CA VAL A 228 -4.05 -2.28 -9.75
C VAL A 228 -5.09 -1.62 -8.85
N VAL A 229 -5.21 -2.10 -7.62
CA VAL A 229 -6.03 -1.47 -6.57
C VAL A 229 -5.12 -0.93 -5.47
N ALA A 230 -5.18 0.38 -5.23
CA ALA A 230 -4.31 1.05 -4.26
C ALA A 230 -5.01 2.26 -3.64
N GLU A 231 -4.86 2.43 -2.33
CA GLU A 231 -5.32 3.64 -1.65
C GLU A 231 -4.39 4.84 -1.93
N SER A 232 -4.95 6.05 -1.98
CA SER A 232 -4.25 7.32 -2.27
C SER A 232 -3.10 7.61 -1.31
N PHE A 233 -3.22 7.19 -0.05
CA PHE A 233 -2.16 7.36 0.95
C PHE A 233 -0.88 6.56 0.64
N LYS A 234 -0.91 5.65 -0.35
CA LYS A 234 0.26 4.88 -0.81
C LYS A 234 1.03 5.57 -1.93
N PHE A 235 0.58 6.72 -2.40
CA PHE A 235 1.27 7.49 -3.43
C PHE A 235 2.56 8.04 -2.84
N VAL A 236 3.70 7.75 -3.47
CA VAL A 236 5.03 8.08 -2.95
C VAL A 236 5.81 8.93 -3.95
N ARG A 237 6.52 9.93 -3.45
CA ARG A 237 7.44 10.78 -4.23
C ARG A 237 8.75 10.06 -4.52
N LEU A 238 8.67 9.07 -5.39
CA LEU A 238 9.77 8.26 -5.85
C LEU A 238 9.62 8.05 -7.34
N PHE A 239 10.74 8.07 -8.08
CA PHE A 239 10.74 7.91 -9.53
C PHE A 239 11.76 6.84 -9.94
N PRO A 240 11.44 5.54 -9.77
CA PRO A 240 12.33 4.47 -10.18
C PRO A 240 12.20 4.25 -11.70
N LEU A 241 13.33 4.16 -12.40
CA LEU A 241 13.37 3.81 -13.83
C LEU A 241 13.50 2.30 -14.01
N ASN A 242 14.15 1.63 -13.05
CA ASN A 242 14.40 0.20 -13.05
C ASN A 242 14.27 -0.40 -11.63
N GLN A 243 14.50 -1.71 -11.49
CA GLN A 243 14.42 -2.40 -10.19
C GLN A 243 15.50 -1.95 -9.20
N GLN A 244 16.68 -1.55 -9.67
CA GLN A 244 17.80 -1.12 -8.84
C GLN A 244 17.50 0.22 -8.16
N ASP A 245 16.78 1.12 -8.83
CA ASP A 245 16.47 2.46 -8.31
C ASP A 245 15.52 2.45 -7.10
N VAL A 246 14.82 1.35 -6.84
CA VAL A 246 14.00 1.22 -5.63
C VAL A 246 14.93 1.15 -4.41
N PRO A 247 14.79 2.03 -3.41
CA PRO A 247 15.66 2.06 -2.24
C PRO A 247 15.70 0.74 -1.48
N ASP A 248 16.88 0.34 -1.03
CA ASP A 248 17.09 -0.93 -0.31
C ASP A 248 16.29 -1.02 0.99
N LYS A 249 15.99 0.13 1.62
CA LYS A 249 15.11 0.23 2.79
C LYS A 249 13.72 -0.37 2.58
N PHE A 250 13.27 -0.45 1.32
CA PHE A 250 11.98 -1.04 0.95
C PHE A 250 12.13 -2.46 0.42
N LYS A 251 13.23 -2.76 -0.27
CA LYS A 251 13.50 -4.10 -0.84
C LYS A 251 13.74 -5.16 0.23
N TYR A 252 14.46 -4.78 1.28
CA TYR A 252 14.95 -5.72 2.29
C TYR A 252 14.46 -5.31 3.68
N LYS A 253 14.30 -6.33 4.54
CA LYS A 253 14.00 -6.07 5.96
C LYS A 253 15.21 -5.44 6.64
N ALA A 254 14.96 -4.69 7.70
CA ALA A 254 16.00 -4.01 8.49
C ALA A 254 17.13 -4.94 8.95
N ASP A 255 16.82 -6.20 9.27
CA ASP A 255 17.80 -7.20 9.70
C ASP A 255 18.76 -7.60 8.56
N THR A 256 18.23 -7.74 7.34
CA THR A 256 19.01 -8.05 6.14
C THR A 256 19.90 -6.87 5.72
N LEU A 257 19.45 -5.63 5.95
CA LEU A 257 20.25 -4.43 5.68
C LEU A 257 21.45 -4.32 6.64
N LYS A 258 21.26 -4.70 7.90
CA LYS A 258 22.37 -4.74 8.88
C LYS A 258 23.43 -5.77 8.48
N SER A 259 23.05 -6.92 7.96
CA SER A 259 24.00 -7.93 7.46
C SER A 259 24.74 -7.49 6.19
N LEU A 260 24.09 -6.72 5.31
CA LEU A 260 24.73 -6.14 4.13
C LEU A 260 25.80 -5.11 4.52
N GLN A 261 25.52 -4.28 5.53
CA GLN A 261 26.46 -3.26 6.01
C GLN A 261 27.67 -3.84 6.74
N THR A 262 27.55 -5.03 7.34
CA THR A 262 28.66 -5.72 8.03
C THR A 262 29.54 -6.56 7.09
N GLY A 263 29.32 -6.51 5.77
CA GLY A 263 30.18 -7.19 4.79
C GLY A 263 30.03 -8.71 4.76
N GLN A 264 28.94 -9.26 5.31
CA GLN A 264 28.60 -10.66 5.09
C GLN A 264 28.06 -10.81 3.67
N ASP A 265 28.82 -11.52 2.84
CA ASP A 265 28.50 -11.81 1.44
C ASP A 265 27.09 -12.40 1.34
N LEU A 266 26.17 -11.65 0.72
CA LEU A 266 24.79 -12.09 0.57
C LEU A 266 24.76 -13.16 -0.53
N LYS A 267 24.98 -14.43 -0.18
CA LYS A 267 24.86 -15.55 -1.12
C LYS A 267 23.43 -15.76 -1.65
N GLU A 268 22.43 -15.16 -0.99
CA GLU A 268 21.01 -15.31 -1.30
C GLU A 268 20.33 -13.93 -1.39
N GLU A 269 19.96 -13.52 -2.61
CA GLU A 269 19.26 -12.25 -2.87
C GLU A 269 17.74 -12.49 -2.99
N HIS A 270 17.00 -12.12 -1.94
CA HIS A 270 15.54 -12.29 -1.87
C HIS A 270 14.85 -10.96 -1.54
N PRO A 271 14.61 -10.09 -2.55
CA PRO A 271 13.83 -8.88 -2.37
C PRO A 271 12.39 -9.20 -1.99
N TRP A 272 11.79 -8.40 -1.11
CA TRP A 272 10.40 -8.55 -0.69
C TRP A 272 9.41 -7.90 -1.65
N VAL A 273 9.85 -6.86 -2.37
CA VAL A 273 9.05 -6.09 -3.30
C VAL A 273 9.76 -5.93 -4.64
N ASP A 274 8.98 -5.77 -5.70
CA ASP A 274 9.43 -5.40 -7.03
C ASP A 274 8.69 -4.17 -7.55
N TYR A 275 9.30 -3.52 -8.55
CA TYR A 275 8.72 -2.39 -9.27
C TYR A 275 8.06 -2.88 -10.56
N THR A 276 6.86 -2.39 -10.86
CA THR A 276 6.17 -2.65 -12.13
C THR A 276 6.00 -1.35 -12.90
N SER A 277 6.51 -1.33 -14.13
CA SER A 277 6.47 -0.16 -15.01
C SER A 277 5.04 0.23 -15.40
N PRO A 278 4.74 1.54 -15.54
CA PRO A 278 3.41 2.02 -15.91
C PRO A 278 2.92 1.49 -17.26
N SER A 279 3.80 1.12 -18.20
CA SER A 279 3.42 0.59 -19.51
C SER A 279 2.74 -0.78 -19.48
N LEU A 280 2.93 -1.52 -18.37
CA LEU A 280 2.32 -2.82 -18.11
C LEU A 280 0.96 -2.69 -17.42
N ILE A 281 0.66 -1.53 -16.83
CA ILE A 281 -0.56 -1.28 -16.07
C ILE A 281 -1.64 -0.75 -17.02
N THR A 282 -2.84 -1.31 -16.94
CA THR A 282 -3.99 -0.87 -17.74
C THR A 282 -4.72 0.26 -17.03
N LEU A 283 -5.14 0.06 -15.78
CA LEU A 283 -5.85 1.05 -14.96
C LEU A 283 -5.47 0.88 -13.47
N LEU A 284 -5.45 1.99 -12.75
CA LEU A 284 -5.30 2.05 -11.30
C LEU A 284 -6.63 2.46 -10.67
N PHE A 285 -7.11 1.67 -9.72
CA PHE A 285 -8.31 1.91 -8.95
C PHE A 285 -7.92 2.48 -7.59
N THR A 286 -8.34 3.72 -7.35
CA THR A 286 -8.03 4.46 -6.13
C THR A 286 -9.29 5.10 -5.56
N ASP A 287 -9.20 5.62 -4.35
CA ASP A 287 -10.27 6.40 -3.72
C ASP A 287 -10.47 7.80 -4.35
N LEU A 288 -9.55 8.21 -5.23
CA LEU A 288 -9.70 9.38 -6.10
C LEU A 288 -10.48 9.04 -7.39
N GLY A 289 -10.66 7.76 -7.70
CA GLY A 289 -11.30 7.29 -8.92
C GLY A 289 -10.43 6.29 -9.69
N VAL A 290 -10.85 6.03 -10.92
CA VAL A 290 -10.11 5.19 -11.87
C VAL A 290 -9.13 6.07 -12.62
N LEU A 291 -7.84 5.78 -12.50
CA LEU A 291 -6.74 6.55 -13.07
C LEU A 291 -6.01 5.74 -14.13
N THR A 292 -5.58 6.41 -15.20
CA THR A 292 -4.51 5.89 -16.06
C THR A 292 -3.16 6.16 -15.39
N PRO A 293 -2.10 5.39 -15.70
CA PRO A 293 -0.77 5.65 -15.12
C PRO A 293 -0.29 7.09 -15.31
N SER A 294 -0.61 7.72 -16.44
CA SER A 294 -0.28 9.13 -16.71
C SER A 294 -1.03 10.12 -15.80
N ALA A 295 -2.24 9.80 -15.34
CA ALA A 295 -3.00 10.66 -14.44
C ALA A 295 -2.48 10.62 -13.00
N VAL A 296 -1.68 9.61 -12.65
CA VAL A 296 -1.11 9.46 -11.31
C VAL A 296 -0.18 10.63 -10.99
N SER A 297 0.64 11.09 -11.93
CA SER A 297 1.56 12.21 -11.67
C SER A 297 0.81 13.48 -11.30
N ASP A 298 -0.28 13.78 -12.01
CA ASP A 298 -1.08 15.00 -11.80
C ASP A 298 -1.81 14.94 -10.46
N GLU A 299 -2.41 13.79 -10.13
CA GLU A 299 -3.06 13.59 -8.84
C GLU A 299 -2.06 13.56 -7.68
N LEU A 300 -0.87 13.00 -7.88
CA LEU A 300 0.18 13.01 -6.87
C LEU A 300 0.64 14.45 -6.59
N ILE A 301 0.85 15.28 -7.61
CA ILE A 301 1.17 16.70 -7.42
C ILE A 301 0.06 17.37 -6.61
N LYS A 302 -1.22 17.15 -6.92
CA LYS A 302 -2.35 17.72 -6.16
C LYS A 302 -2.43 17.22 -4.71
N LEU A 303 -2.10 15.96 -4.45
CA LEU A 303 -2.10 15.40 -3.09
C LEU A 303 -0.99 15.98 -2.22
N TYR A 304 0.12 16.37 -2.84
CA TYR A 304 1.32 16.86 -2.16
C TYR A 304 1.43 18.39 -2.11
N LEU A 305 0.59 19.13 -2.84
CA LEU A 305 0.41 20.58 -2.74
C LEU A 305 -0.50 20.96 -1.57
#